data_AF-A0AA41MIN6-F1
#
_entry.id   AF-A0AA41MIN6-F1
#
_cell.length_a   1.000
_cell.length_b   1.000
_cell.length_c   1.000
_cell.angle_alpha   90.00
_cell.angle_beta   90.00
_cell.angle_gamma   90.00
#
_symmetry.space_group_name_H-M   'P 1'
#
loop_
_entity.id
_entity.type
_entity.pdbx_description
1 polymer ?
#
loop_
_entity_poly.entity_id
_entity_poly.type
_entity_poly.pdbx_seq_one_letter_code
_entity_poly.pdbx_strand_id
1 'polypeptide(L)'
;MKVIAHSKHVGMIINQEECGNIESRILLNMVQVKEREPAEAKSSEIGPSLVIHTTVPFGVAYLEHSIEDVQELIFQQLENILPGLPQPVATKCLKWRHSQVTNAAANCPGQMTLHLKPFLACGGDGFTQSNFDGCITSALCVLEALKNHL
;
A
#
# COMPACT_ATOMS: atom_id res chain seq x y z
N MET A 1 -17.03 -14.15 -10.06
CA MET A 1 -15.56 -14.18 -10.26
C MET A 1 -14.90 -13.55 -9.05
N LYS A 2 -14.04 -14.28 -8.32
CA LYS A 2 -13.35 -13.74 -7.14
C LYS A 2 -11.94 -13.32 -7.56
N VAL A 3 -11.70 -12.02 -7.72
CA VAL A 3 -10.34 -11.49 -7.66
C VAL A 3 -9.94 -11.57 -6.19
N ILE A 4 -8.91 -12.36 -5.93
CA ILE A 4 -8.45 -12.65 -4.58
C ILE A 4 -7.34 -11.64 -4.22
N ALA A 5 -7.77 -10.44 -3.81
CA ALA A 5 -6.93 -9.53 -3.04
C ALA A 5 -7.10 -9.88 -1.55
N HIS A 6 -6.29 -10.81 -1.04
CA HIS A 6 -6.31 -11.21 0.39
C HIS A 6 -5.34 -10.41 1.25
N SER A 7 -4.46 -9.63 0.63
CA SER A 7 -3.51 -8.83 1.37
C SER A 7 -4.25 -7.61 1.91
N LYS A 8 -4.26 -7.46 3.24
CA LYS A 8 -4.84 -6.33 3.98
C LYS A 8 -3.71 -5.70 4.78
N HIS A 9 -3.55 -4.40 4.68
CA HIS A 9 -2.51 -3.67 5.41
C HIS A 9 -3.10 -2.45 6.07
N VAL A 10 -2.53 -2.07 7.21
CA VAL A 10 -2.67 -0.72 7.75
C VAL A 10 -1.35 -0.02 7.52
N GLY A 11 -1.40 1.14 6.87
CA GLY A 11 -0.27 2.02 6.69
C GLY A 11 -0.38 3.18 7.67
N MET A 12 0.71 3.55 8.34
CA MET A 12 0.75 4.75 9.17
C MET A 12 1.89 5.65 8.72
N ILE A 13 1.58 6.91 8.44
CA ILE A 13 2.57 7.96 8.20
C ILE A 13 2.65 8.79 9.47
N ILE A 14 3.85 8.98 9.96
CA ILE A 14 4.19 9.75 11.15
C ILE A 14 5.14 10.86 10.71
N ASN A 15 4.96 12.10 11.15
CA ASN A 15 5.95 13.17 10.94
C ASN A 15 6.76 13.39 12.23
N GLN A 16 8.09 13.37 12.14
CA GLN A 16 9.05 13.44 13.25
C GLN A 16 10.20 14.40 12.94
N GLU A 17 11.14 14.57 13.88
CA GLU A 17 12.34 15.43 13.73
C GLU A 17 13.64 14.66 13.43
N GLU A 18 13.80 13.40 13.83
CA GLU A 18 14.93 12.51 13.44
C GLU A 18 14.49 11.02 13.55
N CYS A 19 14.95 10.12 12.66
CA CYS A 19 14.65 8.68 12.76
C CYS A 19 15.70 7.80 12.05
N GLY A 20 15.98 6.61 12.60
CA GLY A 20 16.85 5.59 11.99
C GLY A 20 16.07 4.51 11.20
N ASN A 21 16.76 3.77 10.31
CA ASN A 21 16.18 2.68 9.50
C ASN A 21 16.30 1.31 10.19
N ILE A 22 15.18 0.61 10.41
CA ILE A 22 15.15 -0.78 10.91
C ILE A 22 14.00 -1.58 10.26
N GLU A 23 14.25 -2.83 9.85
CA GLU A 23 13.19 -3.79 9.52
C GLU A 23 12.78 -4.60 10.76
N SER A 24 11.49 -4.65 11.06
CA SER A 24 10.92 -5.59 12.03
C SER A 24 9.92 -6.50 11.30
N ARG A 25 9.70 -7.73 11.80
CA ARG A 25 8.85 -8.74 11.14
C ARG A 25 7.66 -9.24 11.97
N ILE A 26 7.46 -8.73 13.19
CA ILE A 26 6.50 -9.32 14.13
C ILE A 26 5.08 -8.75 13.96
N LEU A 27 4.97 -7.47 13.59
CA LEU A 27 3.70 -6.73 13.50
C LEU A 27 3.76 -5.63 12.43
N LEU A 28 4.90 -4.96 12.35
CA LEU A 28 5.27 -4.10 11.23
C LEU A 28 6.00 -4.98 10.21
N ASN A 29 5.81 -4.68 8.93
CA ASN A 29 6.45 -5.34 7.80
C ASN A 29 7.55 -4.43 7.19
N MET A 30 7.32 -3.12 7.20
CA MET A 30 8.27 -2.15 6.68
C MET A 30 8.18 -0.86 7.48
N VAL A 31 9.33 -0.30 7.82
CA VAL A 31 9.47 1.03 8.41
C VAL A 31 10.43 1.81 7.50
N GLN A 32 9.96 2.92 6.93
CA GLN A 32 10.75 3.77 6.04
C GLN A 32 10.82 5.18 6.58
N VAL A 33 12.04 5.69 6.75
CA VAL A 33 12.26 7.12 6.93
C VAL A 33 12.23 7.78 5.55
N LYS A 34 11.32 8.73 5.37
CA LYS A 34 11.25 9.59 4.19
C LYS A 34 11.66 10.99 4.61
N GLU A 35 12.89 11.33 4.25
CA GLU A 35 13.32 12.72 4.19
C GLU A 35 12.76 13.32 2.89
N ARG A 36 12.10 14.46 2.99
CA ARG A 36 11.68 15.22 1.80
C ARG A 36 12.84 16.15 1.43
N GLU A 37 13.63 15.79 0.44
CA GLU A 37 14.55 16.75 -0.17
C GLU A 37 13.73 17.82 -0.91
N PRO A 38 13.92 19.12 -0.62
CA PRO A 38 13.26 20.17 -1.36
C PRO A 38 13.85 20.25 -2.77
N ALA A 39 12.98 20.17 -3.79
CA ALA A 39 13.40 20.22 -5.19
C ALA A 39 14.06 21.55 -5.59
N GLU A 40 13.90 22.60 -4.81
CA GLU A 40 14.65 23.86 -4.86
C GLU A 40 14.27 24.64 -3.58
N ALA A 41 15.26 25.27 -2.94
CA ALA A 41 15.19 26.06 -1.71
C ALA A 41 15.37 25.32 -0.36
N LYS A 42 16.34 25.83 0.41
CA LYS A 42 16.66 25.51 1.79
C LYS A 42 15.50 25.89 2.73
N SER A 43 14.42 25.13 2.78
CA SER A 43 13.45 25.25 3.86
C SER A 43 13.86 24.33 5.01
N SER A 44 14.36 24.91 6.09
CA SER A 44 14.70 24.20 7.34
C SER A 44 13.45 23.72 8.12
N GLU A 45 12.26 23.78 7.51
CA GLU A 45 10.96 23.50 8.16
C GLU A 45 10.39 22.12 7.84
N ILE A 46 11.11 21.29 7.07
CA ILE A 46 10.62 19.97 6.67
C ILE A 46 11.29 18.90 7.55
N GLY A 47 10.57 18.47 8.60
CA GLY A 47 11.00 17.34 9.43
C GLY A 47 10.82 15.98 8.71
N PRO A 48 11.56 14.94 9.11
CA PRO A 48 11.42 13.59 8.56
C PRO A 48 10.01 13.03 8.73
N SER A 49 9.64 12.10 7.86
CA SER A 49 8.44 11.29 8.02
C SER A 49 8.79 9.82 8.18
N LEU A 50 8.14 9.10 9.08
CA LEU A 50 8.20 7.65 9.18
C LEU A 50 6.95 7.04 8.54
N VAL A 51 7.14 6.13 7.57
CA VAL A 51 6.06 5.36 6.97
C VAL A 51 6.16 3.92 7.46
N ILE A 52 5.07 3.42 8.02
CA ILE A 52 4.97 2.10 8.61
C ILE A 52 3.93 1.31 7.83
N HIS A 53 4.29 0.13 7.36
CA HIS A 53 3.35 -0.86 6.84
C HIS A 53 3.24 -2.01 7.83
N THR A 54 2.02 -2.40 8.20
CA THR A 54 1.80 -3.59 9.05
C THR A 54 1.94 -4.88 8.26
N THR A 55 1.96 -6.02 8.94
CA THR A 55 1.86 -7.33 8.26
C THR A 55 0.42 -7.61 7.79
N VAL A 56 0.27 -8.57 6.87
CA VAL A 56 -1.06 -9.04 6.40
C VAL A 56 -1.92 -9.62 7.53
N PRO A 57 -1.40 -10.52 8.42
CA PRO A 57 -2.20 -11.03 9.52
C PRO A 57 -2.72 -9.93 10.45
N PHE A 58 -1.90 -8.90 10.73
CA PHE A 58 -2.34 -7.75 11.50
C PHE A 58 -3.47 -7.00 10.79
N GLY A 59 -3.29 -6.69 9.50
CA GLY A 59 -4.32 -6.01 8.71
C GLY A 59 -5.63 -6.79 8.63
N VAL A 60 -5.58 -8.13 8.58
CA VAL A 60 -6.79 -8.99 8.63
C VAL A 60 -7.50 -8.88 9.98
N ALA A 61 -6.74 -8.94 11.09
CA ALA A 61 -7.30 -8.93 12.44
C ALA A 61 -7.94 -7.58 12.82
N TYR A 62 -7.31 -6.46 12.41
CA TYR A 62 -7.67 -5.13 12.90
C TYR A 62 -8.35 -4.21 11.88
N LEU A 63 -8.70 -4.72 10.67
CA LEU A 63 -9.26 -3.89 9.61
C LEU A 63 -10.52 -3.11 10.04
N GLU A 64 -11.41 -3.75 10.80
CA GLU A 64 -12.69 -3.18 11.21
C GLU A 64 -12.65 -2.44 12.56
N HIS A 65 -11.50 -2.42 13.24
CA HIS A 65 -11.35 -1.70 14.52
C HIS A 65 -11.36 -0.18 14.31
N SER A 66 -11.41 0.65 15.36
CA SER A 66 -11.27 2.10 15.18
C SER A 66 -9.87 2.45 14.66
N ILE A 67 -9.68 3.66 14.10
CA ILE A 67 -8.34 4.07 13.66
C ILE A 67 -7.44 4.31 14.88
N GLU A 68 -8.03 4.83 15.95
CA GLU A 68 -7.40 5.22 17.20
C GLU A 68 -6.81 4.00 17.91
N ASP A 69 -7.60 2.92 18.07
CA ASP A 69 -7.14 1.67 18.70
C ASP A 69 -5.98 1.05 17.91
N VAL A 70 -6.07 1.06 16.59
CA VAL A 70 -5.05 0.48 15.71
C VAL A 70 -3.77 1.31 15.74
N GLN A 71 -3.90 2.64 15.74
CA GLN A 71 -2.77 3.56 15.85
C GLN A 71 -2.02 3.35 17.17
N GLU A 72 -2.73 3.17 18.29
CA GLU A 72 -2.10 2.90 19.58
C GLU A 72 -1.29 1.59 19.57
N LEU A 73 -1.86 0.51 19.02
CA LEU A 73 -1.15 -0.77 18.87
C LEU A 73 0.12 -0.64 18.01
N ILE A 74 0.05 0.13 16.93
CA ILE A 74 1.22 0.40 16.07
C ILE A 74 2.28 1.21 16.85
N PHE A 75 1.89 2.20 17.65
CA PHE A 75 2.83 2.97 18.47
C PHE A 75 3.53 2.15 19.53
N GLN A 76 2.77 1.32 20.27
CA GLN A 76 3.34 0.42 21.27
C GLN A 76 4.39 -0.51 20.65
N GLN A 77 4.11 -1.02 19.45
CA GLN A 77 5.06 -1.86 18.75
C GLN A 77 6.25 -1.08 18.18
N LEU A 78 6.03 0.15 17.71
CA LEU A 78 7.09 1.01 17.21
C LEU A 78 8.13 1.29 18.29
N GLU A 79 7.70 1.60 19.52
CA GLU A 79 8.60 1.83 20.66
C GLU A 79 9.47 0.60 20.98
N ASN A 80 8.94 -0.61 20.80
CA ASN A 80 9.71 -1.85 20.99
C ASN A 80 10.80 -2.05 19.93
N ILE A 81 10.61 -1.51 18.71
CA ILE A 81 11.52 -1.71 17.57
C ILE A 81 12.52 -0.56 17.46
N LEU A 82 12.03 0.67 17.64
CA LEU A 82 12.73 1.94 17.54
C LEU A 82 12.44 2.74 18.82
N PRO A 83 13.06 2.37 19.95
CA PRO A 83 12.82 3.05 21.22
C PRO A 83 13.38 4.48 21.19
N GLY A 84 12.74 5.38 21.93
CA GLY A 84 13.20 6.76 22.12
C GLY A 84 12.91 7.70 20.94
N LEU A 85 12.00 7.34 20.03
CA LEU A 85 11.52 8.28 19.02
C LEU A 85 10.73 9.43 19.67
N PRO A 86 10.85 10.66 19.14
CA PRO A 86 10.09 11.79 19.67
C PRO A 86 8.58 11.62 19.40
N GLN A 87 7.78 12.32 20.21
CA GLN A 87 6.34 12.39 19.96
C GLN A 87 6.11 13.02 18.58
N PRO A 88 5.27 12.40 17.72
CA PRO A 88 5.08 12.91 16.38
C PRO A 88 4.20 14.15 16.35
N VAL A 89 4.54 15.08 15.46
CA VAL A 89 3.77 16.33 15.26
C VAL A 89 2.44 16.04 14.59
N ALA A 90 2.39 15.03 13.73
CA ALA A 90 1.17 14.58 13.06
C ALA A 90 1.23 13.10 12.69
N THR A 91 0.07 12.46 12.66
CA THR A 91 -0.11 11.07 12.30
C THR A 91 -1.22 10.91 11.28
N LYS A 92 -1.06 9.97 10.36
CA LYS A 92 -2.11 9.58 9.41
C LYS A 92 -2.12 8.07 9.27
N CYS A 93 -3.22 7.45 9.65
CA CYS A 93 -3.46 6.02 9.50
C CYS A 93 -4.37 5.76 8.29
N LEU A 94 -3.99 4.77 7.48
CA LEU A 94 -4.67 4.39 6.24
C LEU A 94 -4.92 2.88 6.23
N LYS A 95 -6.16 2.48 5.92
CA LYS A 95 -6.55 1.08 5.85
C LYS A 95 -6.68 0.62 4.41
N TRP A 96 -5.89 -0.37 4.04
CA TRP A 96 -5.89 -0.98 2.72
C TRP A 96 -6.59 -2.34 2.79
N ARG A 97 -7.91 -2.35 2.55
CA ARG A 97 -8.73 -3.58 2.50
C ARG A 97 -8.31 -4.53 1.38
N HIS A 98 -7.80 -3.96 0.28
CA HIS A 98 -7.26 -4.66 -0.88
C HIS A 98 -5.89 -4.05 -1.18
N SER A 99 -4.86 -4.47 -0.45
CA SER A 99 -3.54 -3.87 -0.58
C SER A 99 -2.75 -4.48 -1.74
N GLN A 100 -2.84 -5.80 -1.91
CA GLN A 100 -2.11 -6.56 -2.94
C GLN A 100 -2.85 -7.84 -3.31
N VAL A 101 -2.73 -8.22 -4.56
CA VAL A 101 -3.20 -9.47 -5.17
C VAL A 101 -2.27 -10.58 -4.75
N THR A 102 -2.82 -11.64 -4.15
CA THR A 102 -2.04 -12.85 -3.82
C THR A 102 -2.11 -13.87 -4.93
N ASN A 103 -3.23 -13.89 -5.65
CA ASN A 103 -3.45 -14.74 -6.82
C ASN A 103 -4.18 -13.93 -7.87
N ALA A 104 -3.59 -13.82 -9.06
CA ALA A 104 -4.22 -13.20 -10.21
C ALA A 104 -5.49 -13.95 -10.61
N ALA A 105 -6.39 -13.26 -11.32
CA ALA A 105 -7.56 -13.85 -11.93
C ALA A 105 -7.17 -15.02 -12.84
N ALA A 106 -7.68 -16.22 -12.51
CA ALA A 106 -7.39 -17.42 -13.28
C ALA A 106 -7.90 -17.27 -14.73
N ASN A 107 -7.08 -17.73 -15.69
CA ASN A 107 -7.38 -17.76 -17.12
C ASN A 107 -7.66 -16.41 -17.78
N CYS A 108 -7.32 -15.29 -17.14
CA CYS A 108 -7.54 -13.94 -17.67
C CYS A 108 -6.27 -13.10 -17.56
N PRO A 109 -5.22 -13.44 -18.33
CA PRO A 109 -3.94 -12.75 -18.23
C PRO A 109 -4.09 -11.31 -18.71
N GLY A 110 -3.76 -10.35 -17.84
CA GLY A 110 -3.72 -8.94 -18.18
C GLY A 110 -5.09 -8.24 -18.25
N GLN A 111 -6.14 -8.91 -18.70
CA GLN A 111 -7.49 -8.34 -18.80
C GLN A 111 -8.59 -9.41 -18.89
N MET A 112 -9.83 -8.99 -18.68
CA MET A 112 -11.03 -9.78 -19.01
C MET A 112 -12.02 -8.95 -19.82
N THR A 113 -12.35 -9.40 -21.02
CA THR A 113 -13.41 -8.79 -21.83
C THR A 113 -14.76 -9.37 -21.41
N LEU A 114 -15.67 -8.51 -20.97
CA LEU A 114 -17.00 -8.88 -20.48
C LEU A 114 -18.07 -8.75 -21.56
N HIS A 115 -17.88 -7.81 -22.50
CA HIS A 115 -18.82 -7.55 -23.57
C HIS A 115 -18.12 -6.98 -24.80
N LEU A 116 -18.56 -7.35 -26.00
CA LEU A 116 -17.91 -6.93 -27.26
C LEU A 116 -18.57 -5.69 -27.88
N LYS A 117 -19.89 -5.48 -27.71
CA LYS A 117 -20.59 -4.34 -28.30
C LYS A 117 -21.85 -3.92 -27.52
N PRO A 118 -21.80 -2.88 -26.67
CA PRO A 118 -20.66 -1.98 -26.46
C PRO A 118 -19.49 -2.72 -25.80
N PHE A 119 -18.26 -2.36 -26.17
CA PHE A 119 -17.07 -2.97 -25.61
C PHE A 119 -16.97 -2.68 -24.11
N LEU A 120 -16.72 -3.71 -23.31
CA LEU A 120 -16.50 -3.62 -21.87
C LEU A 120 -15.42 -4.62 -21.45
N ALA A 121 -14.37 -4.15 -20.80
CA ALA A 121 -13.30 -4.98 -20.27
C ALA A 121 -12.88 -4.52 -18.87
N CYS A 122 -12.33 -5.45 -18.10
CA CYS A 122 -11.69 -5.21 -16.81
C CYS A 122 -10.17 -5.36 -16.95
N GLY A 123 -9.42 -4.49 -16.29
CA GLY A 123 -7.98 -4.56 -16.14
C GLY A 123 -7.56 -4.11 -14.74
N GLY A 124 -6.25 -4.10 -14.48
CA GLY A 124 -5.63 -3.84 -13.20
C GLY A 124 -4.70 -4.96 -12.76
N ASP A 125 -4.03 -4.74 -11.64
CA ASP A 125 -3.12 -5.70 -11.00
C ASP A 125 -3.78 -7.04 -10.66
N GLY A 126 -5.10 -7.05 -10.44
CA GLY A 126 -5.92 -8.25 -10.25
C GLY A 126 -5.81 -9.29 -11.37
N PHE A 127 -5.37 -8.89 -12.56
CA PHE A 127 -5.17 -9.75 -13.72
C PHE A 127 -3.69 -10.04 -14.02
N THR A 128 -2.78 -9.50 -13.21
CA THR A 128 -1.33 -9.64 -13.33
C THR A 128 -0.69 -9.80 -11.95
N GLN A 129 -0.09 -8.75 -11.41
CA GLN A 129 0.63 -8.71 -10.14
C GLN A 129 0.60 -7.29 -9.58
N SER A 130 0.57 -7.13 -8.24
CA SER A 130 0.51 -5.83 -7.56
C SER A 130 1.87 -5.13 -7.49
N ASN A 131 2.38 -4.77 -8.66
CA ASN A 131 3.55 -3.90 -8.81
C ASN A 131 3.39 -3.00 -10.04
N PHE A 132 4.36 -2.11 -10.23
CA PHE A 132 4.35 -1.14 -11.32
C PHE A 132 4.23 -1.79 -12.71
N ASP A 133 5.09 -2.78 -12.99
CA ASP A 133 5.10 -3.47 -14.29
C ASP A 133 3.84 -4.30 -14.53
N GLY A 134 3.23 -4.85 -13.48
CA GLY A 134 1.97 -5.57 -13.55
C GLY A 134 0.83 -4.67 -14.01
N CYS A 135 0.76 -3.45 -13.49
CA CYS A 135 -0.20 -2.44 -13.93
C CYS A 135 0.02 -2.05 -15.39
N ILE A 136 1.26 -1.81 -15.82
CA ILE A 136 1.59 -1.49 -17.22
C ILE A 136 1.17 -2.63 -18.14
N THR A 137 1.55 -3.86 -17.79
CA THR A 137 1.22 -5.07 -18.55
C THR A 137 -0.28 -5.19 -18.74
N SER A 138 -1.07 -5.03 -17.67
CA SER A 138 -2.52 -5.08 -17.74
C SER A 138 -3.10 -3.98 -18.64
N ALA A 139 -2.61 -2.75 -18.51
CA ALA A 139 -3.05 -1.62 -19.33
C ALA A 139 -2.81 -1.89 -20.83
N LEU A 140 -1.65 -2.44 -21.19
CA LEU A 140 -1.34 -2.82 -22.58
C LEU A 140 -2.28 -3.94 -23.07
N CYS A 141 -2.57 -4.95 -22.26
CA CYS A 141 -3.52 -6.00 -22.62
C CYS A 141 -4.93 -5.46 -22.87
N VAL A 142 -5.42 -4.53 -22.04
CA VAL A 142 -6.73 -3.88 -22.26
C VAL A 142 -6.74 -3.09 -23.56
N LEU A 143 -5.67 -2.33 -23.85
CA LEU A 143 -5.55 -1.56 -25.08
C LEU A 143 -5.57 -2.46 -26.32
N GLU A 144 -4.84 -3.57 -26.32
CA GLU A 144 -4.85 -4.54 -27.41
C GLU A 144 -6.23 -5.19 -27.60
N ALA A 145 -6.94 -5.50 -26.51
CA ALA A 145 -8.30 -6.01 -26.59
C ALA A 145 -9.25 -4.99 -27.24
N LEU A 146 -9.16 -3.71 -26.86
CA LEU A 146 -9.98 -2.63 -27.42
C LEU A 146 -9.73 -2.42 -28.92
N LYS A 147 -8.46 -2.46 -29.36
CA LYS A 147 -8.08 -2.23 -30.78
C LYS A 147 -8.80 -3.17 -31.75
N ASN A 148 -9.15 -4.39 -31.33
CA ASN A 148 -9.88 -5.35 -32.16
C ASN A 148 -11.37 -5.01 -32.35
N HIS A 149 -11.85 -3.93 -31.73
CA HIS A 149 -13.25 -3.49 -31.74
C HIS A 149 -13.44 -2.02 -32.14
N LEU A 150 -12.35 -1.32 -32.48
CA LEU A 150 -12.35 -0.01 -33.11
C LEU A 150 -12.36 -0.16 -34.63
#